data_AF-A0A558D4Q7-F1
#
_entry.id   AF-A0A558D4Q7-F1
#
_cell.length_a   1.000
_cell.length_b   1.000
_cell.length_c   1.000
_cell.angle_alpha   90.00
_cell.angle_beta   90.00
_cell.angle_gamma   90.00
#
_symmetry.space_group_name_H-M   'P 1'
#
loop_
_entity.id
_entity.type
_entity.pdbx_description
1 polymer ?
#
loop_
_entity_poly.entity_id
_entity_poly.type
_entity_poly.pdbx_seq_one_letter_code
_entity_poly.pdbx_strand_id
1 'polypeptide(L)' 'MTYEEHLDEVCTLLYENFGQSEEDAVAMVMRAQEDEFFSGHDDDPSICTKERADLDARAVFKKYGPAPKRKR' A
#
# COMPACT_ATOMS: atom_id res chain seq x y z
N MET A 1 -11.91 -9.18 3.08
CA MET A 1 -10.76 -9.94 2.55
C MET A 1 -9.91 -10.34 3.75
N THR A 2 -9.05 -11.34 3.64
CA THR A 2 -8.06 -11.58 4.70
C THR A 2 -7.04 -10.45 4.76
N TYR A 3 -6.25 -10.41 5.82
CA TYR A 3 -5.18 -9.42 5.95
C TYR A 3 -4.16 -9.54 4.81
N GLU A 4 -3.76 -10.75 4.45
CA GLU A 4 -2.81 -11.02 3.37
C GLU A 4 -3.40 -10.64 2.00
N GLU A 5 -4.66 -10.97 1.75
CA GLU A 5 -5.38 -10.54 0.53
C GLU A 5 -5.47 -9.01 0.45
N HIS A 6 -5.59 -8.31 1.59
CA HIS A 6 -5.58 -6.85 1.63
C HIS A 6 -4.21 -6.29 1.27
N LEU A 7 -3.12 -6.84 1.80
CA LEU A 7 -1.77 -6.42 1.44
C LEU A 7 -1.45 -6.65 -0.04
N ASP A 8 -1.88 -7.80 -0.58
CA ASP A 8 -1.72 -8.14 -1.99
C ASP A 8 -2.53 -7.18 -2.89
N GLU A 9 -3.77 -6.86 -2.51
CA GLU A 9 -4.59 -5.87 -3.22
C GLU A 9 -3.95 -4.48 -3.18
N VAL A 10 -3.42 -4.03 -2.02
CA VAL A 10 -2.70 -2.74 -1.93
C VAL A 10 -1.48 -2.73 -2.87
N CYS A 11 -0.71 -3.83 -2.91
CA CYS A 11 0.44 -3.96 -3.80
C CYS A 11 0.02 -3.92 -5.28
N THR A 12 -1.05 -4.64 -5.64
CA THR A 12 -1.63 -4.65 -6.98
C THR A 12 -2.07 -3.24 -7.40
N LEU A 13 -2.76 -2.51 -6.51
CA LEU A 13 -3.19 -1.14 -6.79
C LEU A 13 -2.01 -0.18 -6.97
N LEU A 14 -0.90 -0.36 -6.24
CA LEU A 14 0.33 0.42 -6.44
C LEU A 14 0.95 0.17 -7.82
N TYR A 15 0.96 -1.07 -8.28
CA TYR A 15 1.43 -1.44 -9.61
C TYR A 15 0.50 -0.85 -10.70
N GLU A 16 -0.80 -1.15 -10.63
CA GLU A 16 -1.75 -0.82 -11.68
C GLU A 16 -2.10 0.68 -11.75
N ASN A 17 -2.37 1.32 -10.61
CA ASN A 17 -2.90 2.69 -10.57
C ASN A 17 -1.81 3.76 -10.43
N PHE A 18 -0.65 3.41 -9.88
CA PHE A 18 0.45 4.36 -9.62
C PHE A 18 1.68 4.12 -10.50
N GLY A 19 1.62 3.14 -11.42
CA GLY A 19 2.69 2.86 -12.38
C GLY A 19 4.02 2.51 -11.72
N GLN A 20 3.97 1.92 -10.52
CA GLN A 20 5.16 1.36 -9.87
C GLN A 20 5.49 0.00 -10.49
N SER A 21 6.75 -0.44 -10.40
CA SER A 21 7.04 -1.85 -10.69
C SER A 21 6.50 -2.73 -9.55
N GLU A 22 6.36 -4.04 -9.80
CA GLU A 22 5.97 -4.98 -8.75
C GLU A 22 6.95 -4.93 -7.57
N GLU A 23 8.25 -4.86 -7.85
CA GLU A 23 9.28 -4.78 -6.80
C GLU A 23 9.18 -3.48 -5.98
N ASP A 24 8.94 -2.34 -6.65
CA ASP A 24 8.77 -1.06 -5.98
C ASP A 24 7.50 -1.03 -5.12
N ALA A 25 6.39 -1.59 -5.63
CA ALA A 25 5.13 -1.72 -4.91
C ALA A 25 5.30 -2.59 -3.64
N VAL A 26 5.91 -3.77 -3.76
CA VAL A 26 6.23 -4.63 -2.61
C VAL A 26 7.13 -3.89 -1.62
N ALA A 27 8.18 -3.21 -2.07
CA ALA A 27 9.07 -2.46 -1.20
C ALA A 27 8.36 -1.32 -0.46
N MET A 28 7.35 -0.68 -1.06
CA MET A 28 6.51 0.31 -0.36
C MET A 28 5.66 -0.34 0.72
N VAL A 29 5.00 -1.46 0.43
CA VAL A 29 4.18 -2.19 1.40
C VAL A 29 5.03 -2.73 2.56
N MET A 30 6.23 -3.24 2.30
CA MET A 30 7.18 -3.67 3.33
C MET A 30 7.58 -2.53 4.27
N ARG A 31 7.93 -1.36 3.73
CA ARG A 31 8.25 -0.17 4.54
C ARG A 31 7.05 0.33 5.36
N ALA A 32 5.84 0.23 4.82
CA ALA A 32 4.62 0.56 5.55
C ALA A 32 4.36 -0.44 6.70
N GLN A 33 4.64 -1.73 6.50
CA GLN A 33 4.57 -2.73 7.57
C GLN A 33 5.60 -2.49 8.68
N GLU A 34 6.86 -2.14 8.34
CA GLU A 34 7.89 -1.76 9.31
C GLU A 34 7.50 -0.54 10.16
N ASP A 35 6.71 0.37 9.60
CA ASP A 35 6.16 1.56 10.27
C ASP A 35 4.84 1.27 11.03
N GLU A 36 4.45 0.01 11.18
CA GLU A 36 3.21 -0.44 11.84
C GLU A 36 1.92 0.11 11.19
N PHE A 37 1.97 0.59 9.94
CA PHE A 37 0.82 1.20 9.25
C PHE A 37 -0.37 0.25 9.12
N PHE A 38 -0.10 -1.05 8.96
CA PHE A 38 -1.11 -2.08 8.75
C PHE A 38 -1.54 -2.83 10.01
N SER A 39 -0.99 -2.52 11.18
CA SER A 39 -1.32 -3.19 12.46
C SER A 39 -2.83 -3.29 12.72
N GLY A 40 -3.58 -2.20 12.52
CA GLY A 40 -5.03 -2.20 12.69
C GLY A 40 -5.82 -3.10 11.72
N HIS A 41 -5.23 -3.48 10.58
CA HIS A 41 -5.85 -4.42 9.62
C HIS A 41 -5.64 -5.87 10.05
N ASP A 42 -4.52 -6.17 10.71
CA ASP A 42 -4.24 -7.46 11.32
C ASP A 42 -5.16 -7.69 12.54
N ASP A 43 -5.31 -6.64 13.38
CA ASP A 43 -6.17 -6.67 14.57
C ASP A 43 -7.68 -6.71 14.25
N ASP A 44 -8.10 -6.04 13.17
CA ASP A 44 -9.51 -6.00 12.72
C ASP A 44 -9.64 -6.31 11.21
N PRO A 45 -9.73 -7.60 10.84
CA PRO A 45 -9.93 -7.99 9.44
C PRO A 45 -11.23 -7.46 8.81
N SER A 46 -12.18 -6.93 9.60
CA SER A 46 -13.40 -6.34 9.03
C SER A 46 -13.14 -5.06 8.23
N ILE A 47 -12.02 -4.37 8.50
CA ILE A 47 -11.62 -3.19 7.73
C ILE A 47 -10.85 -3.54 6.44
N CYS A 48 -10.46 -4.80 6.25
CA CYS A 48 -9.80 -5.32 5.05
C CYS A 48 -10.78 -5.43 3.86
N THR A 49 -11.21 -4.28 3.37
CA THR A 49 -12.14 -4.12 2.24
C THR A 49 -11.41 -3.52 1.03
N LYS A 50 -11.92 -3.77 -0.18
CA LYS A 50 -11.35 -3.20 -1.40
C LYS A 50 -11.33 -1.66 -1.39
N GLU A 51 -12.34 -1.04 -0.80
CA GLU A 51 -12.40 0.42 -0.61
C GLU A 51 -11.28 0.90 0.30
N ARG A 52 -10.99 0.16 1.39
CA ARG A 52 -9.89 0.49 2.28
C ARG A 52 -8.53 0.30 1.60
N ALA A 53 -8.37 -0.75 0.80
CA ALA A 53 -7.14 -1.00 0.06
C ALA A 53 -6.79 0.14 -0.91
N ASP A 54 -7.76 0.75 -1.59
CA ASP A 54 -7.54 1.93 -2.44
C ASP A 54 -7.06 3.15 -1.64
N LEU A 55 -7.67 3.38 -0.47
CA LEU A 55 -7.26 4.47 0.42
C LEU A 55 -5.85 4.26 0.96
N ASP A 56 -5.52 3.03 1.35
CA ASP A 56 -4.21 2.67 1.85
C ASP A 56 -3.15 2.76 0.74
N ALA A 57 -3.43 2.27 -0.47
CA ALA A 57 -2.53 2.40 -1.60
C ALA A 57 -2.16 3.86 -1.89
N ARG A 58 -3.14 4.78 -1.84
CA ARG A 58 -2.89 6.23 -1.95
C ARG A 58 -2.00 6.75 -0.83
N ALA A 59 -2.27 6.35 0.41
CA ALA A 59 -1.50 6.78 1.57
C ALA A 59 -0.05 6.25 1.52
N VAL A 60 0.12 4.97 1.16
CA VAL A 60 1.40 4.30 1.00
C VAL A 60 2.20 4.95 -0.12
N PHE A 61 1.61 5.14 -1.30
CA PHE A 61 2.29 5.83 -2.41
C PHE A 61 2.74 7.24 -2.02
N LYS A 62 1.90 8.00 -1.32
CA LYS A 62 2.23 9.36 -0.89
C LYS A 62 3.40 9.40 0.10
N LYS A 63 3.48 8.42 1.01
CA LYS A 63 4.48 8.41 2.11
C LYS A 63 5.78 7.70 1.72
N TYR A 64 5.69 6.58 0.99
CA TYR A 64 6.81 5.69 0.66
C TYR A 64 7.15 5.65 -0.82
N GLY A 65 6.35 6.30 -1.67
CA GLY A 65 6.60 6.41 -3.09
C GLY A 65 7.83 7.28 -3.41
N PRO A 66 8.26 7.28 -4.69
CA PRO A 66 9.40 8.05 -5.12
C PRO A 66 9.19 9.54 -4.83
N ALA A 67 10.24 10.21 -4.34
CA ALA A 67 10.18 11.64 -4.08
C ALA A 67 9.73 12.38 -5.36
N PRO A 68 8.82 13.37 -5.24
CA PRO A 68 8.34 14.09 -6.40
C PRO A 68 9.54 14.70 -7.13
N LYS A 69 9.72 14.33 -8.41
CA LYS A 69 10.77 14.90 -9.25
C LYS A 69 10.50 16.40 -9.37
N ARG A 70 11.19 17.21 -8.56
CA ARG A 70 11.20 18.67 -8.72
C ARG A 70 11.70 18.96 -10.13
N LYS A 71 10.83 19.50 -10.99
CA LYS A 71 11.24 20.05 -12.28
C LYS A 71 12.24 21.18 -11.97
N ARG A 72 13.48 21.02 -12.41
CA ARG A 72 14.50 22.08 -12.39
C ARG A 72 14.20 23.11 -13.46
#